data_AF-A0A933UUZ9-F1
#
_entry.id   AF-A0A933UUZ9-F1
#
_cell.length_a   1.000
_cell.length_b   1.000
_cell.length_c   1.000
_cell.angle_alpha   90.00
_cell.angle_beta   90.00
_cell.angle_gamma   90.00
#
_symmetry.space_group_name_H-M   'P 1'
#
loop_
_entity.id
_entity.type
_entity.pdbx_description
1 polymer ?
#
loop_
_entity_poly.entity_id
_entity_poly.type
_entity_poly.pdbx_seq_one_letter_code
_entity_poly.pdbx_strand_id
1 'polypeptide(L)'
;MDSKKDDNNQKDGKIDLKKKLEEARKEAKNLDEAISDETVLSEQNPDELAKTKEELSQMTETAKRMIADMTNLKRRHEEDRKTIIFMANTDLIKSLLPIIDNLNRAKQHFPQNPTDDVKKWYEGLEISINQLNKILQDFGVVEIEALGKPFDPNLHEASSLSSSKTQR
;
A
#
# COMPACT_ATOMS: atom_id res chain seq x y z
N MET A 1 -27.86 71.97 -73.98
CA MET A 1 -26.88 70.91 -74.26
C MET A 1 -26.58 70.25 -72.93
N ASP A 2 -27.45 69.32 -72.51
CA ASP A 2 -27.28 67.87 -72.71
C ASP A 2 -26.06 67.31 -71.96
N SER A 3 -26.32 66.54 -70.89
CA SER A 3 -25.78 65.18 -70.70
C SER A 3 -26.34 64.54 -69.42
N LYS A 4 -27.34 63.68 -69.63
CA LYS A 4 -27.59 62.47 -68.82
C LYS A 4 -26.35 61.56 -68.86
N LYS A 5 -26.25 60.64 -67.87
CA LYS A 5 -25.35 59.46 -67.73
C LYS A 5 -24.23 59.68 -66.69
N ASP A 6 -23.96 58.82 -65.70
CA ASP A 6 -24.22 57.39 -65.53
C ASP A 6 -24.35 57.01 -64.04
N ASP A 7 -25.49 56.42 -63.68
CA ASP A 7 -25.83 55.89 -62.35
C ASP A 7 -25.49 54.38 -62.24
N ASN A 8 -24.34 53.96 -62.78
CA ASN A 8 -24.12 52.56 -63.14
C ASN A 8 -22.93 51.82 -62.47
N ASN A 9 -22.30 52.38 -61.43
CA ASN A 9 -21.10 51.75 -60.83
C ASN A 9 -21.29 51.13 -59.42
N GLN A 10 -22.54 50.89 -58.98
CA GLN A 10 -22.80 50.31 -57.66
C GLN A 10 -23.58 48.98 -57.69
N LYS A 11 -23.89 48.46 -58.89
CA LYS A 11 -24.63 47.20 -59.06
C LYS A 11 -23.73 45.96 -59.22
N ASP A 12 -22.53 46.10 -59.76
CA ASP A 12 -21.71 44.95 -60.18
C ASP A 12 -21.02 44.22 -59.02
N GLY A 13 -20.53 44.92 -58.00
CA GLY A 13 -19.93 44.28 -56.81
C GLY A 13 -20.95 43.54 -55.93
N LYS A 14 -22.24 43.92 -55.99
CA LYS A 14 -23.32 43.32 -55.19
C LYS A 14 -23.83 42.00 -55.80
N ILE A 15 -23.63 41.82 -57.10
CA ILE A 15 -24.03 40.63 -57.85
C ILE A 15 -23.03 39.50 -57.62
N ASP A 16 -21.72 39.80 -57.57
CA ASP A 16 -20.68 38.80 -57.32
C ASP A 16 -20.71 38.23 -55.88
N LEU A 17 -21.00 39.07 -54.88
CA LEU A 17 -21.19 38.60 -53.50
C LEU A 17 -22.45 37.73 -53.33
N LYS A 18 -23.56 38.07 -54.00
CA LYS A 18 -24.79 37.25 -53.95
C LYS A 18 -24.57 35.87 -54.57
N LYS A 19 -23.80 35.79 -55.65
CA LYS A 19 -23.52 34.55 -56.35
C LYS A 19 -22.63 33.62 -55.51
N LYS A 20 -21.57 34.15 -54.89
CA LYS A 20 -20.73 33.42 -53.93
C LYS A 20 -21.51 32.96 -52.69
N LEU A 21 -22.45 33.77 -52.20
CA LEU A 21 -23.28 33.42 -51.05
C LEU A 21 -24.32 32.32 -51.39
N GLU A 22 -24.79 32.28 -52.64
CA GLU A 22 -25.68 31.22 -53.14
C GLU A 22 -24.93 29.90 -53.38
N GLU A 23 -23.70 29.96 -53.88
CA GLU A 23 -22.81 28.80 -54.05
C GLU A 23 -22.43 28.19 -52.70
N ALA A 24 -22.02 29.00 -51.71
CA ALA A 24 -21.75 28.54 -50.35
C ALA A 24 -22.98 27.95 -49.66
N ARG A 25 -24.19 28.46 -49.97
CA ARG A 25 -25.46 27.94 -49.43
C ARG A 25 -25.88 26.63 -50.09
N LYS A 26 -25.50 26.38 -51.36
CA LYS A 26 -25.68 25.10 -52.04
C LYS A 26 -24.69 24.06 -51.53
N GLU A 27 -23.43 24.43 -51.27
CA GLU A 27 -22.44 23.57 -50.63
C GLU A 27 -22.84 23.17 -49.19
N ALA A 28 -23.35 24.12 -48.40
CA ALA A 28 -23.85 23.83 -47.06
C ALA A 28 -25.08 22.91 -47.05
N LYS A 29 -25.97 23.02 -48.05
CA LYS A 29 -27.12 22.11 -48.20
C LYS A 29 -26.70 20.70 -48.65
N ASN A 30 -25.71 20.59 -49.53
CA ASN A 30 -25.17 19.29 -49.95
C ASN A 30 -24.42 18.58 -48.81
N LEU A 31 -23.76 19.32 -47.91
CA LEU A 31 -23.19 18.72 -46.70
C LEU A 31 -24.28 18.23 -45.74
N ASP A 32 -25.40 18.95 -45.60
CA ASP A 32 -26.51 18.57 -44.71
C ASP A 32 -27.26 17.31 -45.23
N GLU A 33 -27.42 17.17 -46.55
CA GLU A 33 -27.98 15.95 -47.17
C GLU A 33 -27.02 14.75 -47.05
N ALA A 34 -25.71 14.96 -47.21
CA ALA A 34 -24.69 13.90 -47.06
C ALA A 34 -24.51 13.43 -45.61
N ILE A 35 -24.76 14.29 -44.62
CA ILE A 35 -24.76 13.93 -43.19
C ILE A 35 -26.03 13.15 -42.82
N SER A 36 -27.14 13.35 -43.51
CA SER A 36 -28.38 12.60 -43.24
C SER A 36 -28.30 11.13 -43.66
N ASP A 37 -27.53 10.80 -44.71
CA ASP A 37 -27.39 9.42 -45.21
C ASP A 37 -26.32 8.60 -44.45
N GLU A 38 -25.41 9.23 -43.70
CA GLU A 38 -24.45 8.51 -42.83
C GLU A 38 -25.04 8.25 -41.42
N THR A 39 -26.27 8.70 -41.18
CA THR A 39 -27.10 8.25 -40.05
C THR A 39 -27.90 6.99 -40.38
N VAL A 40 -27.29 6.05 -41.13
CA VAL A 40 -27.60 4.63 -40.92
C VAL A 40 -27.04 4.27 -39.55
N LEU A 41 -27.76 4.72 -38.52
CA LEU A 41 -27.69 4.15 -37.19
C LEU A 41 -27.83 2.66 -37.40
N SER A 42 -26.71 1.96 -37.23
CA SER A 42 -26.63 0.66 -36.60
C SER A 42 -27.87 0.39 -35.74
N GLU A 43 -28.91 -0.16 -36.35
CA GLU A 43 -30.03 -0.82 -35.66
C GLU A 43 -29.46 -2.11 -35.06
N GLN A 44 -28.59 -1.97 -34.05
CA GLN A 44 -28.36 -3.08 -33.15
C GLN A 44 -29.68 -3.28 -32.43
N ASN A 45 -30.19 -4.49 -32.53
CA ASN A 45 -31.45 -4.89 -31.93
C ASN A 45 -31.40 -4.46 -30.44
N PRO A 46 -32.35 -3.65 -29.93
CA PRO A 46 -32.27 -3.12 -28.56
C PRO A 46 -32.17 -4.24 -27.50
N ASP A 47 -32.68 -5.43 -27.80
CA ASP A 47 -32.51 -6.65 -27.00
C ASP A 47 -31.07 -7.20 -26.96
N GLU A 48 -30.32 -7.12 -28.06
CA GLU A 48 -28.91 -7.56 -28.11
C GLU A 48 -28.00 -6.56 -27.39
N LEU A 49 -28.28 -5.26 -27.53
CA LEU A 49 -27.61 -4.20 -26.76
C LEU A 49 -27.88 -4.33 -25.25
N ALA A 50 -29.11 -4.67 -24.87
CA ALA A 50 -29.45 -4.89 -23.46
C ALA A 50 -28.72 -6.11 -22.89
N LYS A 51 -28.74 -7.24 -23.61
CA LYS A 51 -28.03 -8.48 -23.19
C LYS A 51 -26.53 -8.28 -23.06
N THR A 52 -25.88 -7.68 -24.06
CA THR A 52 -24.43 -7.42 -24.02
C THR A 52 -24.04 -6.47 -22.88
N LYS A 53 -24.87 -5.46 -22.59
CA LYS A 53 -24.65 -4.56 -21.45
C LYS A 53 -24.82 -5.26 -20.11
N GLU A 54 -25.76 -6.20 -20.01
CA GLU A 54 -25.96 -7.00 -18.81
C GLU A 54 -24.82 -8.01 -18.59
N GLU A 55 -24.37 -8.70 -19.63
CA GLU A 55 -23.18 -9.56 -19.60
C GLU A 55 -21.93 -8.76 -19.19
N LEU A 56 -21.75 -7.57 -19.77
CA LEU A 56 -20.64 -6.68 -19.40
C LEU A 56 -20.76 -6.25 -17.93
N SER A 57 -21.95 -5.91 -17.45
CA SER A 57 -22.18 -5.59 -16.04
C SER A 57 -21.79 -6.76 -15.13
N GLN A 58 -22.24 -7.99 -15.44
CA GLN A 58 -21.90 -9.19 -14.69
C GLN A 58 -20.40 -9.49 -14.71
N MET A 59 -19.74 -9.33 -15.87
CA MET A 59 -18.29 -9.47 -15.99
C MET A 59 -17.53 -8.42 -15.18
N THR A 60 -18.00 -7.17 -15.16
CA THR A 60 -17.37 -6.12 -14.35
C THR A 60 -17.54 -6.36 -12.85
N GLU A 61 -18.70 -6.88 -12.43
CA GLU A 61 -18.96 -7.21 -11.03
C GLU A 61 -18.12 -8.40 -10.56
N THR A 62 -18.02 -9.44 -11.37
CA THR A 62 -17.12 -10.58 -11.10
C THR A 62 -15.65 -10.14 -11.07
N ALA A 63 -15.21 -9.30 -12.01
CA ALA A 63 -13.85 -8.75 -12.00
C ALA A 63 -13.57 -7.92 -10.72
N LYS A 64 -14.51 -7.06 -10.31
CA LYS A 64 -14.40 -6.28 -9.06
C LYS A 64 -14.28 -7.20 -7.84
N ARG A 65 -15.09 -8.26 -7.79
CA ARG A 65 -15.02 -9.25 -6.71
C ARG A 65 -13.68 -9.99 -6.70
N MET A 66 -13.20 -10.44 -7.86
CA MET A 66 -11.89 -11.11 -7.97
C MET A 66 -10.75 -10.19 -7.52
N ILE A 67 -10.80 -8.91 -7.87
CA ILE A 67 -9.81 -7.93 -7.39
C ILE A 67 -9.87 -7.81 -5.86
N ALA A 68 -11.06 -7.73 -5.27
CA ALA A 68 -11.23 -7.69 -3.82
C ALA A 68 -10.66 -8.96 -3.16
N ASP A 69 -10.99 -10.14 -3.67
CA ASP A 69 -10.47 -11.41 -3.17
C ASP A 69 -8.94 -11.49 -3.27
N MET A 70 -8.36 -11.02 -4.38
CA MET A 70 -6.89 -10.93 -4.52
C MET A 70 -6.26 -9.96 -3.52
N THR A 71 -6.88 -8.80 -3.25
CA THR A 71 -6.35 -7.86 -2.25
C THR A 71 -6.39 -8.46 -0.84
N ASN A 72 -7.47 -9.17 -0.49
CA ASN A 72 -7.59 -9.87 0.78
C ASN A 72 -6.55 -10.99 0.91
N LEU A 73 -6.35 -11.77 -0.14
CA LEU A 73 -5.36 -12.84 -0.19
C LEU A 73 -3.93 -12.30 -0.06
N LYS A 74 -3.61 -11.19 -0.74
CA LYS A 74 -2.30 -10.51 -0.59
C LYS A 74 -2.06 -10.06 0.86
N ARG A 75 -3.04 -9.38 1.47
CA ARG A 75 -2.95 -8.95 2.88
C ARG A 75 -2.71 -10.14 3.80
N ARG A 76 -3.47 -11.22 3.62
CA ARG A 76 -3.32 -12.45 4.41
C ARG A 76 -1.94 -13.10 4.21
N HIS A 77 -1.44 -13.19 2.98
CA HIS A 77 -0.11 -13.74 2.73
C HIS A 77 1.00 -12.90 3.37
N GLU A 78 0.87 -11.58 3.40
CA GLU A 78 1.84 -10.72 4.07
C GLU A 78 1.82 -10.95 5.60
N GLU A 79 0.65 -11.14 6.19
CA GLU A 79 0.49 -11.48 7.61
C GLU A 79 1.06 -12.87 7.94
N ASP A 80 0.75 -13.87 7.12
CA ASP A 80 1.26 -15.23 7.27
C ASP A 80 2.79 -15.24 7.13
N ARG A 81 3.34 -14.50 6.15
CA ARG A 81 4.80 -14.36 5.98
C ARG A 81 5.46 -13.74 7.20
N LYS A 82 4.89 -12.67 7.77
CA LYS A 82 5.40 -12.06 9.01
C LYS A 82 5.37 -13.06 10.17
N THR A 83 4.28 -13.82 10.29
CA THR A 83 4.11 -14.83 11.33
C THR A 83 5.14 -15.95 11.20
N ILE A 84 5.38 -16.45 9.98
CA ILE A 84 6.39 -17.48 9.72
C ILE A 84 7.79 -16.98 10.09
N ILE A 85 8.15 -15.75 9.73
CA ILE A 85 9.44 -15.15 10.09
C ILE A 85 9.55 -15.04 11.62
N PHE A 86 8.51 -14.58 12.30
CA PHE A 86 8.47 -14.48 13.75
C PHE A 86 8.65 -15.85 14.43
N MET A 87 7.94 -16.88 13.97
CA MET A 87 8.06 -18.24 14.49
C MET A 87 9.45 -18.84 14.23
N ALA A 88 10.00 -18.65 13.03
CA ALA A 88 11.35 -19.12 12.71
C ALA A 88 12.42 -18.46 13.60
N ASN A 89 12.29 -17.16 13.86
CA ASN A 89 13.18 -16.45 14.78
C ASN A 89 13.00 -16.90 16.23
N THR A 90 11.79 -17.28 16.63
CA THR A 90 11.49 -17.72 18.00
C THR A 90 12.32 -18.94 18.40
N ASP A 91 12.38 -19.97 17.54
CA ASP A 91 13.14 -21.19 17.85
C ASP A 91 14.64 -20.93 17.90
N LEU A 92 15.14 -20.07 17.00
CA LEU A 92 16.54 -19.64 17.02
C LEU A 92 16.87 -18.88 18.31
N ILE A 93 16.06 -17.90 18.69
CA ILE A 93 16.29 -17.09 19.90
C ILE A 93 16.21 -17.98 21.15
N LYS A 94 15.24 -18.89 21.25
CA LYS A 94 15.16 -19.86 22.35
C LYS A 94 16.43 -20.69 22.49
N SER A 95 17.03 -21.11 21.37
CA SER A 95 18.28 -21.88 21.39
C SER A 95 19.49 -21.02 21.81
N LEU A 96 19.41 -19.70 21.65
CA LEU A 96 20.44 -18.75 22.04
C LEU A 96 20.35 -18.34 23.52
N LEU A 97 19.16 -18.38 24.14
CA LEU A 97 18.95 -17.97 25.55
C LEU A 97 19.95 -18.59 26.54
N PRO A 98 20.27 -19.90 26.50
CA PRO A 98 21.26 -20.49 27.43
C PRO A 98 22.65 -19.86 27.33
N ILE A 99 23.04 -19.38 26.15
CA ILE A 99 24.32 -18.69 25.95
C ILE A 99 24.28 -17.33 26.63
N ILE A 100 23.17 -16.61 26.49
CA ILE A 100 22.95 -15.31 27.15
C ILE A 100 22.95 -15.47 28.66
N ASP A 101 22.28 -16.51 29.18
CA ASP A 101 22.30 -16.85 30.59
C ASP A 101 23.71 -17.14 31.11
N ASN A 102 24.53 -17.84 30.32
CA ASN A 102 25.92 -18.10 30.66
C ASN A 102 26.78 -16.82 30.66
N LEU A 103 26.55 -15.90 29.71
CA LEU A 103 27.21 -14.60 29.69
C LEU A 103 26.82 -13.75 30.91
N ASN A 104 25.54 -13.75 31.28
CA ASN A 104 25.04 -13.10 32.49
C ASN A 104 25.62 -13.74 33.76
N ARG A 105 25.75 -15.07 33.80
CA ARG A 105 26.42 -15.79 34.90
C ARG A 105 27.89 -15.41 35.00
N ALA A 106 28.60 -15.34 33.87
CA ALA A 106 29.99 -14.91 33.83
C ALA A 106 30.15 -13.48 34.38
N LYS A 107 29.21 -12.57 34.03
CA LYS A 107 29.15 -11.21 34.58
C LYS A 107 29.01 -11.21 36.11
N GLN A 108 28.20 -12.11 36.68
CA GLN A 108 28.02 -12.21 38.14
C GLN A 108 29.26 -12.73 38.89
N HIS A 109 30.18 -13.42 38.21
CA HIS A 109 31.41 -13.96 38.80
C HIS A 109 32.60 -12.98 38.78
N PHE A 110 32.34 -11.69 38.64
CA PHE A 110 33.39 -10.66 38.67
C PHE A 110 34.13 -10.68 40.03
N PRO A 111 35.48 -10.74 40.03
CA PRO A 111 36.24 -10.83 41.27
C PRO A 111 36.11 -9.55 42.11
N GLN A 112 36.06 -9.70 43.44
CA GLN A 112 35.92 -8.58 44.39
C GLN A 112 37.10 -7.60 44.35
N ASN A 113 38.31 -8.08 44.03
CA ASN A 113 39.53 -7.28 43.90
C ASN A 113 40.15 -7.49 42.49
N PRO A 114 39.56 -6.91 41.44
CA PRO A 114 40.04 -7.05 40.07
C PRO A 114 41.25 -6.14 39.82
N THR A 115 42.21 -6.62 39.01
CA THR A 115 43.23 -5.74 38.41
C THR A 115 42.58 -4.80 37.39
N ASP A 116 43.25 -3.70 37.04
CA ASP A 116 42.68 -2.74 36.08
C ASP A 116 42.46 -3.34 34.68
N ASP A 117 43.30 -4.30 34.28
CA ASP A 117 43.10 -5.04 33.02
C ASP A 117 41.83 -5.90 33.06
N VAL A 118 41.54 -6.53 34.20
CA VAL A 118 40.31 -7.32 34.40
C VAL A 118 39.08 -6.42 34.39
N LYS A 119 39.16 -5.21 34.95
CA LYS A 119 38.06 -4.22 34.88
C LYS A 119 37.75 -3.81 33.44
N LYS A 120 38.77 -3.46 32.64
CA LYS A 120 38.61 -3.07 31.24
C LYS A 120 38.01 -4.21 30.40
N TRP A 121 38.46 -5.44 30.64
CA TRP A 121 37.88 -6.61 29.99
C TRP A 121 36.40 -6.80 30.34
N TYR A 122 36.04 -6.65 31.62
CA TYR A 122 34.67 -6.75 32.09
C TYR A 122 33.76 -5.67 31.51
N GLU A 123 34.25 -4.44 31.37
CA GLU A 123 33.52 -3.34 30.71
C GLU A 123 33.18 -3.71 29.24
N GLY A 124 34.14 -4.29 28.51
CA GLY A 124 33.90 -4.79 27.14
C GLY A 124 32.86 -5.91 27.08
N LEU A 125 32.88 -6.83 28.05
CA LEU A 125 31.85 -7.87 28.20
C LEU A 125 30.47 -7.25 28.45
N GLU A 126 30.36 -6.28 29.34
CA GLU A 126 29.11 -5.59 29.66
C GLU A 126 28.53 -4.84 28.46
N ILE A 127 29.37 -4.15 27.68
CA ILE A 127 28.95 -3.50 26.42
C ILE A 127 28.38 -4.53 25.45
N SER A 128 29.03 -5.69 25.32
CA SER A 128 28.61 -6.76 24.41
C SER A 128 27.25 -7.36 24.81
N ILE A 129 27.04 -7.61 26.11
CA ILE A 129 25.75 -8.10 26.65
C ILE A 129 24.65 -7.05 26.42
N ASN A 130 24.94 -5.77 26.66
CA ASN A 130 23.96 -4.70 26.44
C ASN A 130 23.58 -4.56 24.96
N GLN A 131 24.54 -4.70 24.04
CA GLN A 131 24.27 -4.71 22.60
C GLN A 131 23.39 -5.91 22.21
N LEU A 132 23.66 -7.09 22.76
CA LEU A 132 22.85 -8.28 22.52
C LEU A 132 21.41 -8.11 23.02
N ASN A 133 21.23 -7.56 24.22
CA ASN A 133 19.92 -7.26 24.78
C ASN A 133 19.15 -6.26 23.91
N LYS A 134 19.82 -5.25 23.37
CA LYS A 134 19.22 -4.30 22.43
C LYS A 134 18.74 -4.99 21.15
N ILE A 135 19.54 -5.89 20.58
CA ILE A 135 19.15 -6.68 19.41
C ILE A 135 17.89 -7.50 19.72
N LEU A 136 17.85 -8.19 20.87
CA LEU A 136 16.66 -8.94 21.28
C LEU A 136 15.41 -8.05 21.38
N GLN A 137 15.53 -6.85 21.95
CA GLN A 137 14.44 -5.88 22.02
C GLN A 137 13.96 -5.43 20.63
N ASP A 138 14.88 -5.23 19.68
CA ASP A 138 14.54 -4.89 18.29
C ASP A 138 13.76 -6.03 17.60
N PHE A 139 14.00 -7.28 17.99
CA PHE A 139 13.22 -8.46 17.57
C PHE A 139 11.93 -8.66 18.39
N GLY A 140 11.59 -7.75 19.30
CA GLY A 140 10.38 -7.79 20.13
C GLY A 140 10.49 -8.70 21.36
N VAL A 141 11.69 -9.14 21.72
CA VAL A 141 11.95 -9.98 22.89
C VAL A 141 12.38 -9.09 24.06
N VAL A 142 11.62 -9.13 25.15
CA VAL A 142 11.85 -8.32 26.35
C VAL A 142 12.01 -9.23 27.55
N GLU A 143 12.92 -8.89 28.45
CA GLU A 143 13.11 -9.59 29.71
C GLU A 143 11.87 -9.44 30.61
N ILE A 144 11.48 -10.53 31.25
CA ILE A 144 10.33 -10.55 32.17
C ILE A 144 10.82 -10.19 33.58
N GLU A 145 10.40 -9.04 34.09
CA GLU A 145 10.72 -8.60 35.44
C GLU A 145 10.00 -9.45 36.50
N ALA A 146 10.70 -10.42 37.10
CA ALA A 146 10.13 -11.32 38.10
C ALA A 146 10.37 -10.86 39.56
N LEU A 147 11.48 -10.17 39.84
CA LEU A 147 11.85 -9.76 41.19
C LEU A 147 10.91 -8.68 41.73
N GLY A 148 10.16 -9.01 42.79
CA GLY A 148 9.27 -8.07 43.48
C GLY A 148 7.91 -7.85 42.81
N LYS A 149 7.62 -8.50 41.68
CA LYS A 149 6.30 -8.47 41.04
C LYS A 149 5.40 -9.63 41.50
N PRO A 150 4.07 -9.48 41.43
CA PRO A 150 3.16 -10.59 41.65
C PRO A 150 3.47 -11.74 40.69
N PHE A 151 3.38 -12.97 41.18
CA PHE A 151 3.58 -14.15 40.36
C PHE A 151 2.42 -14.29 39.36
N ASP A 152 2.73 -14.36 38.05
CA ASP A 152 1.76 -14.63 36.99
C ASP A 152 2.11 -15.98 36.32
N PRO A 153 1.26 -17.01 36.39
CA PRO A 153 1.49 -18.31 35.76
C PRO A 153 1.71 -18.27 34.24
N ASN A 154 1.28 -17.22 33.55
CA ASN A 154 1.49 -17.09 32.10
C ASN A 154 2.90 -16.58 31.76
N LEU A 155 3.57 -15.93 32.71
CA LEU A 155 4.85 -15.25 32.51
C LEU A 155 5.98 -15.85 33.34
N HIS A 156 5.65 -16.51 34.46
CA HIS A 156 6.61 -17.00 35.44
C HIS A 156 6.48 -18.51 35.65
N GLU A 157 7.62 -19.20 35.65
CA GLU A 157 7.71 -20.60 36.07
C GLU A 157 8.06 -20.70 37.56
N ALA A 158 7.24 -21.37 38.35
CA ALA A 158 7.49 -21.58 39.78
C ALA A 158 8.32 -22.85 39.99
N SER A 159 9.60 -22.70 40.36
CA SER A 159 10.50 -23.82 40.61
C SER A 159 10.56 -24.26 42.09
N SER A 160 10.35 -23.33 43.05
CA SER A 160 10.33 -23.65 44.47
C SER A 160 9.59 -22.57 45.29
N LEU A 161 8.95 -22.96 46.39
CA LEU A 161 8.41 -22.03 47.37
C LEU A 161 9.46 -21.73 48.43
N SER A 162 9.89 -20.47 48.52
CA SER A 162 10.65 -19.98 49.67
C SER A 162 9.72 -19.25 50.63
N SER A 163 9.83 -19.54 51.92
CA SER A 163 9.09 -18.80 52.94
C SER A 163 9.80 -17.47 53.19
N SER A 164 9.29 -16.37 52.62
CA SER A 164 9.77 -15.05 53.01
C SER A 164 9.19 -14.71 54.38
N LYS A 165 10.05 -14.58 55.40
CA LYS A 165 9.67 -13.94 56.66
C LYS A 165 9.53 -12.46 56.39
N THR A 166 8.30 -11.99 56.23
CA THR A 166 7.96 -10.57 56.31
C THR A 166 8.40 -10.05 57.67
N GLN A 167 9.50 -9.29 57.71
CA GLN A 167 9.81 -8.47 58.89
C GLN A 167 8.67 -7.45 59.04
N ARG A 168 8.05 -7.46 60.22
CA ARG A 168 7.09 -6.43 60.65
C ARG A 168 7.79 -5.11 60.91
#